data_AF-A0A3P1X074-F1
#
_entry.id   AF-A0A3P1X074-F1
#
_cell.length_a   1.000
_cell.length_b   1.000
_cell.length_c   1.000
_cell.angle_alpha   90.00
_cell.angle_beta   90.00
_cell.angle_gamma   90.00
#
_symmetry.space_group_name_H-M   'P 1'
#
loop_
_entity.id
_entity.type
_entity.pdbx_description
1 polymer ?
#
loop_
_entity_poly.entity_id
_entity_poly.type
_entity_poly.pdbx_seq_one_letter_code
_entity_poly.pdbx_strand_id
1 'polypeptide(L)'
;MRLGKWGVLGAVVILVVLFCIPFYTAPKDSEFGGTDASVTEFLEEQGAEPWFQPIAPPAGGEIESGLFAMQAAIGSGIFFYALGRLSGKRRAEKELNQAPLEG
;
A
#
# COMPACT_ATOMS: atom_id res chain seq x y z
N MET A 1 0.16 -9.86 22.63
CA MET A 1 0.12 -11.22 22.04
C MET A 1 1.30 -11.37 21.09
N ARG A 2 2.21 -12.33 21.29
CA ARG A 2 3.26 -12.64 20.31
C ARG A 2 2.66 -13.55 19.26
N LEU A 3 2.49 -13.06 18.02
CA LEU A 3 2.15 -13.93 16.90
C LEU A 3 3.29 -14.94 16.72
N GLY A 4 2.99 -16.23 16.82
CA GLY A 4 3.93 -17.29 16.47
C GLY A 4 4.30 -17.22 14.98
N LYS A 5 5.39 -17.89 14.58
CA LYS A 5 5.84 -17.95 13.17
C LYS A 5 4.70 -18.39 12.23
N TRP A 6 3.83 -19.27 12.70
CA TRP A 6 2.61 -19.73 12.03
C TRP A 6 1.51 -18.66 11.92
N GLY A 7 1.34 -17.82 12.94
CA GLY A 7 0.41 -16.70 12.90
C GLY A 7 0.86 -15.62 11.91
N VAL A 8 2.17 -15.35 11.84
CA VAL A 8 2.75 -14.45 10.83
C VAL A 8 2.58 -15.05 9.43
N LEU A 9 2.89 -16.34 9.25
CA LEU A 9 2.71 -17.03 7.98
C LEU A 9 1.24 -16.97 7.52
N GLY A 10 0.30 -17.26 8.42
CA GLY A 10 -1.13 -17.16 8.14
C GLY A 10 -1.57 -15.75 7.74
N ALA A 11 -1.08 -14.72 8.43
CA ALA A 11 -1.39 -13.33 8.08
C ALA A 11 -0.85 -12.94 6.70
N VAL A 12 0.37 -13.38 6.35
CA VAL A 12 0.95 -13.14 5.02
C VAL A 12 0.14 -13.85 3.94
N VAL A 13 -0.23 -15.11 4.15
CA VAL A 13 -1.08 -15.87 3.21
C VAL A 13 -2.43 -15.19 2.99
N ILE A 14 -3.09 -14.74 4.07
CA ILE A 14 -4.35 -13.99 3.99
C ILE A 14 -4.17 -12.72 3.16
N LEU A 15 -3.09 -11.98 3.38
CA LEU A 15 -2.81 -10.74 2.68
C LEU A 15 -2.56 -10.98 1.18
N VAL A 16 -1.83 -12.03 0.83
CA VAL A 16 -1.62 -12.46 -0.57
C VAL A 16 -2.94 -12.86 -1.21
N VAL A 17 -3.76 -13.66 -0.52
CA VAL A 17 -5.08 -14.08 -1.02
C VAL A 17 -5.98 -12.86 -1.25
N LEU A 18 -6.02 -11.92 -0.30
CA LEU A 18 -6.79 -10.68 -0.43
C LEU A 18 -6.36 -9.85 -1.64
N PHE A 19 -5.06 -9.84 -1.95
CA PHE A 19 -4.52 -9.17 -3.12
C PHE A 19 -4.83 -9.92 -4.42
N CYS A 20 -4.75 -11.25 -4.45
CA CYS A 20 -4.93 -12.06 -5.67
C CYS A 20 -6.38 -12.29 -6.07
N ILE A 21 -7.33 -12.34 -5.12
CA ILE A 21 -8.76 -12.51 -5.40
C ILE A 21 -9.28 -11.54 -6.48
N PRO A 22 -9.09 -10.20 -6.35
CA PRO A 22 -9.62 -9.26 -7.32
C PRO A 22 -9.02 -9.45 -8.72
N PHE A 23 -7.76 -9.86 -8.85
CA PHE A 23 -7.15 -10.16 -10.16
C PHE A 23 -7.76 -11.40 -10.83
N TYR A 24 -8.24 -12.37 -10.05
CA TYR A 24 -8.90 -13.55 -10.60
C TYR A 24 -10.38 -13.31 -10.92
N THR A 25 -11.06 -12.46 -10.14
CA THR A 25 -12.49 -12.19 -10.30
C THR A 25 -12.79 -11.01 -11.23
N ALA A 26 -11.80 -10.18 -11.55
CA ALA A 26 -11.99 -9.04 -12.44
C ALA A 26 -12.31 -9.48 -13.88
N PRO A 27 -13.24 -8.77 -14.57
CA PRO A 27 -13.45 -8.94 -16.02
C PRO A 27 -12.16 -8.72 -16.82
N LYS A 28 -12.02 -9.39 -17.97
CA LYS A 28 -10.81 -9.31 -18.82
C LYS A 28 -10.49 -7.92 -19.35
N ASP A 29 -11.52 -7.08 -19.47
CA ASP A 29 -11.42 -5.69 -19.93
C ASP A 29 -11.52 -4.69 -18.77
N SER A 30 -11.30 -5.16 -17.53
CA SER A 30 -11.30 -4.30 -16.35
C SER A 30 -10.05 -3.42 -16.38
N GLU A 31 -10.19 -2.20 -16.88
CA GLU A 31 -9.22 -1.16 -16.60
C GLU A 31 -9.23 -0.93 -15.08
N PHE A 32 -8.10 -1.21 -14.43
CA PHE A 32 -7.87 -0.82 -13.03
C PHE A 32 -7.60 0.69 -12.96
N GLY A 33 -8.46 1.47 -13.61
CA GLY A 33 -8.49 2.91 -13.53
C GLY A 33 -9.08 3.34 -12.18
N GLY A 34 -8.73 4.55 -11.75
CA GLY A 34 -9.37 5.14 -10.58
C GLY A 34 -10.89 5.22 -10.77
N THR A 35 -11.64 5.13 -9.68
CA THR A 35 -13.11 5.26 -9.67
C THR A 35 -13.61 6.50 -10.44
N ASP A 36 -12.80 7.55 -10.49
CA ASP A 36 -13.11 8.81 -11.17
C ASP A 36 -13.22 8.68 -12.69
N ALA A 37 -12.45 7.77 -13.31
CA ALA A 37 -12.48 7.54 -14.76
C ALA A 37 -13.84 6.94 -15.20
N SER A 38 -14.32 5.92 -14.48
CA SER A 38 -15.62 5.29 -14.77
C SER A 38 -16.81 6.22 -14.50
N VAL A 39 -16.68 7.12 -13.52
CA VAL A 39 -17.72 8.09 -13.20
C VAL A 39 -17.77 9.20 -14.25
N THR A 40 -16.63 9.62 -14.79
CA THR A 40 -16.56 10.64 -15.84
C THR A 40 -17.23 10.18 -17.13
N GLU A 41 -16.94 8.96 -17.61
CA GLU A 41 -17.61 8.39 -18.79
C GLU A 41 -19.13 8.34 -18.63
N PHE A 42 -19.61 7.88 -17.47
CA PHE A 42 -21.04 7.79 -17.21
C PHE A 42 -21.73 9.17 -17.16
N LEU A 43 -21.05 10.18 -16.60
CA LEU A 43 -21.59 11.53 -16.49
C LEU A 43 -21.63 12.25 -17.85
N GLU A 44 -20.63 12.06 -18.70
CA GLU A 44 -20.64 12.58 -20.08
C GLU A 44 -21.78 11.98 -20.90
N GLU A 45 -22.06 10.68 -20.74
CA GLU A 45 -23.20 10.01 -21.40
C GLU A 45 -24.57 10.57 -20.97
N GLN A 46 -24.67 11.06 -19.73
CA GLN A 46 -25.89 11.69 -19.19
C GLN A 46 -26.00 13.18 -19.53
N GLY A 47 -25.08 13.72 -20.33
CA GLY A 47 -25.06 15.13 -20.73
C GLY A 47 -24.66 16.09 -19.61
N ALA A 48 -23.95 15.60 -18.58
CA ALA A 48 -23.43 16.45 -17.53
C ALA A 48 -22.22 17.24 -18.04
N GLU A 49 -22.30 18.57 -17.97
CA GLU A 49 -21.16 19.41 -18.29
C GLU A 49 -20.20 19.56 -17.10
N PRO A 50 -18.87 19.47 -17.31
CA PRO A 50 -17.89 19.74 -16.26
C PRO A 50 -18.03 21.16 -15.72
N TRP A 51 -18.33 21.29 -14.44
CA TRP A 51 -18.38 22.59 -13.74
C TRP A 51 -16.99 23.20 -13.48
N PHE A 52 -15.94 22.43 -13.77
CA PHE A 52 -14.55 22.83 -13.69
C PHE A 52 -13.74 22.14 -14.80
N GLN A 53 -12.90 22.90 -15.49
CA GLN A 53 -11.92 22.34 -16.42
C GLN A 53 -10.52 22.50 -15.83
N PRO A 54 -9.68 21.44 -15.84
CA PRO A 54 -8.30 21.52 -15.40
C PRO A 54 -7.54 22.63 -16.13
N ILE A 55 -6.91 23.53 -15.37
CA ILE A 55 -6.12 24.66 -15.92
C ILE A 55 -4.84 24.16 -16.64
N ALA A 56 -4.41 22.95 -16.31
CA ALA A 56 -3.35 22.20 -16.99
C ALA A 56 -3.94 20.88 -17.50
N PRO A 57 -3.46 20.32 -18.63
CA PRO A 57 -3.94 19.03 -19.11
C PRO A 57 -3.84 18.00 -17.98
N PRO A 58 -4.82 17.08 -17.86
CA PRO A 58 -4.77 16.02 -16.85
C PRO A 58 -3.41 15.35 -16.98
N ALA A 59 -2.66 15.33 -15.87
CA ALA A 59 -1.41 14.59 -15.83
C ALA A 59 -1.79 13.16 -16.22
N GLY A 60 -1.36 12.70 -17.41
CA GLY A 60 -1.86 11.44 -17.95
C GLY A 60 -1.71 10.31 -16.93
N GLY A 61 -2.53 9.25 -17.04
CA GLY A 61 -2.61 8.19 -16.02
C GLY A 61 -1.28 7.57 -15.59
N GLU A 62 -0.24 7.67 -16.42
CA GLU A 62 1.14 7.28 -16.10
C GLU A 62 1.77 8.15 -14.99
N ILE A 63 1.55 9.47 -15.02
CA ILE A 63 2.08 10.41 -14.03
C ILE A 63 1.33 10.24 -12.69
N GLU A 64 0.00 10.06 -12.73
CA GLU A 64 -0.79 9.77 -11.53
C GLU A 64 -0.32 8.48 -10.85
N SER A 65 -0.22 7.39 -11.63
CA SER A 65 0.30 6.11 -11.15
C SER A 65 1.74 6.22 -10.62
N GLY A 66 2.58 7.01 -11.28
CA GLY A 66 3.95 7.30 -10.84
C GLY A 66 4.02 8.05 -9.50
N LEU A 67 3.15 9.04 -9.30
CA LEU A 67 3.05 9.77 -8.03
C LEU A 67 2.57 8.86 -6.90
N PHE A 68 1.58 7.99 -7.16
CA PHE A 68 1.13 6.98 -6.19
C PHE A 68 2.25 5.97 -5.85
N ALA A 69 2.98 5.47 -6.85
CA ALA A 69 4.10 4.58 -6.64
C ALA A 69 5.22 5.24 -5.80
N MET A 70 5.52 6.51 -6.07
CA MET A 70 6.49 7.29 -5.29
C MET A 70 6.05 7.46 -3.83
N GLN A 71 4.78 7.80 -3.59
CA GLN A 71 4.21 7.90 -2.25
C GLN A 71 4.30 6.56 -1.50
N ALA A 72 3.97 5.45 -2.17
CA ALA A 72 4.08 4.11 -1.59
C ALA A 72 5.53 3.73 -1.26
N ALA A 73 6.48 4.07 -2.13
CA ALA A 73 7.91 3.83 -1.90
C ALA A 73 8.43 4.61 -0.67
N ILE A 74 8.10 5.89 -0.57
CA ILE A 74 8.51 6.73 0.57
C ILE A 74 7.83 6.24 1.86
N GLY A 75 6.52 6.00 1.83
CA GLY A 75 5.76 5.54 3.00
C GLY A 75 6.25 4.21 3.54
N SER A 76 6.50 3.23 2.66
CA SER A 76 7.05 1.93 3.05
C SER A 76 8.47 2.06 3.61
N GLY A 77 9.31 2.90 3.02
CA GLY A 77 10.67 3.15 3.51
C GLY A 77 10.69 3.67 4.94
N ILE A 78 9.85 4.68 5.25
CA ILE A 78 9.70 5.21 6.61
C ILE A 78 9.18 4.14 7.58
N PHE A 79 8.15 3.39 7.17
CA PHE A 79 7.54 2.34 7.98
C PHE A 79 8.56 1.24 8.35
N PHE A 80 9.29 0.71 7.38
CA PHE A 80 10.28 -0.33 7.61
C PHE A 80 11.50 0.16 8.40
N TYR A 81 11.93 1.41 8.19
CA TYR A 81 12.97 2.03 9.02
C TYR A 81 12.54 2.09 10.49
N ALA A 82 11.32 2.55 10.78
CA ALA A 82 10.79 2.62 12.13
C ALA A 82 10.67 1.24 12.78
N LEU A 83 10.15 0.24 12.06
CA LEU A 83 10.07 -1.14 12.54
C LEU A 83 11.45 -1.74 12.82
N GLY A 84 12.42 -1.50 11.94
CA GLY A 84 13.81 -1.94 12.12
C GLY A 84 14.44 -1.34 13.38
N ARG A 85 14.28 -0.02 13.58
CA ARG A 85 14.79 0.68 14.76
C ARG A 85 14.16 0.16 16.07
N LEU A 86 12.85 -0.08 16.08
CA LEU A 86 12.15 -0.61 17.24
C LEU A 86 12.60 -2.05 17.57
N SER A 87 12.82 -2.87 16.53
CA SER A 87 13.28 -4.25 16.68
C SER A 87 14.74 -4.32 17.18
N GLY A 88 15.60 -3.42 16.69
CA GLY A 88 16.99 -3.29 17.14
C GLY A 88 17.12 -2.92 18.61
N LYS A 89 16.32 -1.95 19.09
CA LYS A 89 16.28 -1.58 20.52
C LYS A 89 15.94 -2.77 21.42
N ARG A 90 14.90 -3.54 21.07
CA ARG A 90 14.49 -4.74 21.82
C ARG A 90 15.55 -5.84 21.83
N ARG A 91 16.41 -5.90 20.80
CA ARG A 91 17.53 -6.84 20.74
C ARG A 91 18.66 -6.39 21.66
N ALA A 92 19.03 -5.12 21.62
CA ALA A 92 20.03 -4.54 22.51
C ALA A 92 19.65 -4.66 24.00
N GLU A 93 18.39 -4.41 24.35
CA GLU A 93 17.89 -4.57 25.73
C GLU A 93 17.96 -6.04 26.21
N LYS A 94 17.71 -7.01 25.33
CA LYS A 94 17.86 -8.43 25.67
C LYS A 94 19.32 -8.82 25.85
N GLU A 95 20.20 -8.37 24.96
CA GLU A 95 21.65 -8.63 25.04
C GLU A 95 22.23 -8.03 26.33
N LEU A 96 21.79 -6.84 26.75
CA LEU A 96 22.17 -6.23 28.03
C LEU A 96 21.66 -7.01 29.25
N ASN A 97 20.40 -7.45 29.25
CA ASN A 97 19.82 -8.23 30.35
C ASN A 97 20.36 -9.68 30.45
N GLN A 98 21.03 -10.17 29.40
CA GLN A 98 21.65 -11.50 29.37
C GLN A 98 23.16 -11.46 29.55
N ALA A 99 23.77 -10.27 29.65
CA ALA A 99 25.18 -10.13 29.96
C ALA A 99 25.44 -10.73 31.35
N PRO A 100 26.39 -11.69 31.49
CA PRO A 100 26.81 -12.18 32.79
C PRO A 100 27.25 -11.02 33.67
N LEU A 101 26.83 -11.06 34.93
CA LEU A 101 27.22 -10.10 35.97
C LEU A 101 28.69 -10.38 36.34
N GLU A 102 29.61 -10.03 35.45
CA GLU A 102 31.04 -9.98 35.77
C GLU A 102 31.31 -8.65 36.47
N GLY A 103 31.20 -8.68 37.80
CA GLY A 103 31.48 -7.59 38.74
C GLY A 103 31.52 -8.12 40.15
#